data_AF-A0AAD6D1I6-F1
#
_entry.id   AF-A0AAD6D1I6-F1
#
_cell.length_a   1.000
_cell.length_b   1.000
_cell.length_c   1.000
_cell.angle_alpha   90.00
_cell.angle_beta   90.00
_cell.angle_gamma   90.00
#
_symmetry.space_group_name_H-M   'P 1'
#
loop_
_entity.id
_entity.type
_entity.pdbx_description
1 polymer ?
#
loop_
_entity_poly.entity_id
_entity_poly.type
_entity_poly.pdbx_seq_one_letter_code
_entity_poly.pdbx_strand_id
1 'polypeptide(L)'
;MMVNFFTTLAGILTGLIYLIVTLLALALFAIWLQTRDLFFLLANLFSPSRRAGSVVPLGSPGHGGKWPKYIPPINGIDSRSPCPALNALANHEILPHDGQQLTYKQISRAVQHAYNLAPTLADQLTSSARLLDQGRGHINLNDLNALNVVQHDASFTRPDIAFCPDQSFPHPSMVDMLLDHAKNGKSLSVDDIAYYSGLRRAKSKRSNGQYSLTWSFLHKFFGSGNSALMYSIFGGDVRDLRIWLSEERFPDGWEPKNREAHGHTIAQAQATSLTIEFNINEKQKLYPKDVAYLESNEQ
;
A
#
# COMPACT_ATOMS: atom_id res chain seq x y z
N MET A 1 44.27 -6.59 -20.84
CA MET A 1 44.16 -6.31 -19.39
C MET A 1 44.04 -7.65 -18.68
N MET A 2 45.04 -8.09 -17.91
CA MET A 2 44.93 -9.35 -17.15
C MET A 2 44.29 -9.05 -15.80
N VAL A 3 43.15 -9.69 -15.54
CA VAL A 3 42.47 -9.63 -14.23
C VAL A 3 43.37 -10.33 -13.20
N ASN A 4 43.68 -9.67 -12.08
CA ASN A 4 44.52 -10.23 -11.03
C ASN A 4 43.69 -11.15 -10.12
N PHE A 5 44.08 -12.43 -10.06
CA PHE A 5 43.39 -13.46 -9.29
C PHE A 5 43.21 -13.11 -7.81
N PHE A 6 44.22 -12.54 -7.16
CA PHE A 6 44.15 -12.15 -5.75
C PHE A 6 43.19 -11.00 -5.51
N THR A 7 43.19 -9.99 -6.41
CA THR A 7 42.22 -8.89 -6.31
C THR A 7 40.79 -9.36 -6.55
N THR A 8 40.59 -10.32 -7.46
CA THR A 8 39.28 -10.94 -7.71
C THR A 8 38.83 -11.76 -6.51
N LEU A 9 39.70 -12.60 -5.94
CA LEU A 9 39.38 -13.41 -4.78
C LEU A 9 39.08 -12.55 -3.55
N ALA A 10 39.88 -11.52 -3.29
CA ALA A 10 39.63 -10.56 -2.23
C ALA A 10 38.29 -9.84 -2.43
N GLY A 11 38.00 -9.37 -3.65
CA GLY A 11 36.73 -8.73 -3.98
C GLY A 11 35.51 -9.64 -3.77
N ILE A 12 35.61 -10.92 -4.18
CA ILE A 12 34.56 -11.92 -3.94
C ILE A 12 34.35 -12.15 -2.44
N LEU A 13 35.43 -12.32 -1.67
CA LEU A 13 35.35 -12.53 -0.22
C LEU A 13 34.74 -11.32 0.50
N THR A 14 35.19 -10.11 0.17
CA THR A 14 34.62 -8.87 0.74
C THR A 14 33.14 -8.74 0.37
N GLY A 15 32.76 -9.02 -0.87
CA GLY A 15 31.37 -9.01 -1.32
C GLY A 15 30.51 -10.03 -0.57
N LEU A 16 31.03 -11.25 -0.36
CA LEU A 16 30.35 -12.30 0.39
C LEU A 16 30.15 -11.90 1.87
N ILE A 17 31.19 -11.35 2.51
CA ILE A 17 31.11 -10.87 3.90
C ILE A 17 30.06 -9.75 3.99
N TYR A 18 30.09 -8.78 3.09
CA TYR A 18 29.12 -7.69 3.07
C TYR A 18 27.69 -8.20 2.89
N LEU A 19 27.47 -9.16 1.98
CA LEU A 19 26.19 -9.79 1.76
C LEU A 19 25.69 -10.52 3.02
N ILE A 20 26.55 -11.33 3.66
CA ILE A 20 26.21 -12.06 4.89
C ILE A 20 25.83 -11.10 6.01
N VAL A 21 26.64 -10.06 6.25
CA VAL A 21 26.37 -9.04 7.28
C VAL A 21 25.04 -8.34 7.01
N THR A 22 24.78 -7.98 5.74
CA THR A 22 23.53 -7.32 5.33
C THR A 22 22.32 -8.24 5.54
N LEU A 23 22.41 -9.51 5.15
CA LEU A 23 21.34 -10.49 5.33
C LEU A 23 21.07 -10.77 6.82
N LEU A 24 22.12 -10.89 7.63
CA LEU A 24 21.98 -11.06 9.08
C LEU A 24 21.32 -9.84 9.73
N ALA A 25 21.74 -8.62 9.35
CA ALA A 25 21.13 -7.39 9.85
C ALA A 25 19.65 -7.30 9.47
N LEU A 26 19.30 -7.66 8.23
CA LEU A 26 17.90 -7.70 7.77
C LEU A 26 17.08 -8.75 8.53
N ALA A 27 17.64 -9.95 8.75
CA ALA A 27 16.97 -11.01 9.49
C ALA A 27 16.72 -10.61 10.95
N LEU A 28 17.73 -10.03 11.63
CA LEU A 28 17.59 -9.52 12.99
C LEU A 28 16.55 -8.41 13.09
N PHE A 29 16.55 -7.48 12.12
CA PHE A 29 15.53 -6.43 12.04
C PHE A 29 14.13 -7.01 11.86
N ALA A 30 13.95 -7.99 10.96
CA ALA A 30 12.68 -8.65 10.73
C ALA A 30 12.19 -9.39 11.98
N ILE A 31 13.05 -10.15 12.66
CA ILE A 31 12.73 -10.85 13.91
C ILE A 31 12.31 -9.85 15.00
N TRP A 32 13.07 -8.78 15.16
CA TRP A 32 12.77 -7.73 16.13
C TRP A 32 11.41 -7.07 15.84
N LEU A 33 11.14 -6.73 14.58
CA LEU A 33 9.88 -6.12 14.15
C LEU A 33 8.69 -7.05 14.41
N GLN A 34 8.80 -8.33 14.06
CA GLN A 34 7.74 -9.33 14.26
C GLN A 34 7.51 -9.65 15.74
N THR A 35 8.57 -9.65 16.56
CA THR A 35 8.46 -9.86 18.00
C THR A 35 7.75 -8.67 18.67
N ARG A 36 8.06 -7.43 18.26
CA ARG A 36 7.29 -6.24 18.66
C ARG A 36 5.85 -6.30 18.19
N ASP A 37 5.59 -6.80 16.99
CA ASP A 37 4.23 -6.89 16.45
C ASP A 37 3.39 -7.89 17.25
N LEU A 38 3.99 -9.04 17.61
CA LEU A 38 3.36 -10.03 18.49
C LEU A 38 2.96 -9.41 19.83
N PHE A 39 3.78 -8.52 20.40
CA PHE A 39 3.38 -7.78 21.60
C PHE A 39 2.10 -6.94 21.37
N PHE A 40 2.02 -6.17 20.28
CA PHE A 40 0.81 -5.37 19.99
C PHE A 40 -0.40 -6.25 19.70
N LEU A 41 -0.21 -7.38 19.01
CA LEU A 41 -1.27 -8.35 18.75
C LEU A 41 -1.83 -8.90 20.06
N LEU A 42 -0.96 -9.38 20.95
CA LEU A 42 -1.36 -9.91 22.25
C LEU A 42 -2.00 -8.80 23.11
N ALA A 43 -1.44 -7.60 23.13
CA ALA A 43 -2.02 -6.47 23.85
C ALA A 43 -3.44 -6.12 23.36
N ASN A 44 -3.68 -6.20 22.04
CA ASN A 44 -5.01 -6.00 21.46
C ASN A 44 -6.02 -7.06 21.90
N LEU A 45 -5.62 -8.31 22.14
CA LEU A 45 -6.53 -9.37 22.63
C LEU A 45 -7.08 -9.06 24.03
N PHE A 46 -6.31 -8.35 24.86
CA PHE A 46 -6.69 -8.01 26.23
C PHE A 46 -7.20 -6.57 26.38
N SER A 47 -7.13 -5.75 25.33
CA SER A 47 -7.54 -4.34 25.37
C SER A 47 -8.88 -4.16 24.67
N PRO A 48 -9.82 -3.37 25.22
CA PRO A 48 -11.07 -3.08 24.54
C PRO A 48 -10.83 -2.25 23.28
N SER A 49 -11.57 -2.53 22.20
CA SER A 49 -11.52 -1.73 20.98
C SER A 49 -11.83 -0.26 21.26
N ARG A 50 -11.15 0.65 20.54
CA ARG A 50 -11.41 2.10 20.58
C ARG A 50 -12.87 2.38 20.26
N ARG A 51 -13.47 3.37 20.92
CA ARG A 51 -14.87 3.74 20.65
C ARG A 51 -14.98 4.47 19.30
N ALA A 52 -16.11 4.30 18.63
CA ALA A 52 -16.44 5.11 17.47
C ALA A 52 -16.50 6.60 17.88
N GLY A 53 -16.04 7.48 17.01
CA GLY A 53 -15.80 8.91 17.25
C GLY A 53 -14.45 9.21 17.92
N SER A 54 -13.73 8.19 18.41
CA SER A 54 -12.44 8.34 19.09
C SER A 54 -11.41 7.32 18.62
N VAL A 55 -11.54 6.81 17.39
CA VAL A 55 -10.55 5.88 16.82
C VAL A 55 -9.23 6.60 16.59
N VAL A 56 -9.29 7.80 16.01
CA VAL A 56 -8.16 8.75 15.97
C VAL A 56 -8.05 9.42 17.36
N PRO A 57 -6.86 9.43 18.00
CA PRO A 57 -6.68 10.00 19.34
C PRO A 57 -7.02 11.49 19.44
N LEU A 58 -7.46 11.92 20.63
CA LEU A 58 -7.72 13.34 20.90
C LEU A 58 -6.45 14.18 20.65
N GLY A 59 -6.61 15.31 19.97
CA GLY A 59 -5.50 16.21 19.60
C GLY A 59 -4.76 15.81 18.33
N SER A 60 -5.08 14.67 17.72
CA SER A 60 -4.55 14.28 16.39
C SER A 60 -5.48 14.77 15.26
N PRO A 61 -4.94 15.15 14.09
CA PRO A 61 -5.75 15.41 12.89
C PRO A 61 -6.67 14.22 12.57
N GLY A 62 -7.96 14.46 12.38
CA GLY A 62 -8.96 13.42 12.13
C GLY A 62 -9.76 12.97 13.35
N HIS A 63 -9.45 13.45 14.56
CA HIS A 63 -10.24 13.11 15.75
C HIS A 63 -11.72 13.49 15.58
N GLY A 64 -12.64 12.57 15.89
CA GLY A 64 -14.06 12.75 15.67
C GLY A 64 -14.46 12.92 14.20
N GLY A 65 -13.64 12.40 13.27
CA GLY A 65 -13.82 12.53 11.83
C GLY A 65 -13.58 13.94 11.28
N LYS A 66 -12.87 14.78 12.04
CA LYS A 66 -12.53 16.16 11.67
C LYS A 66 -11.11 16.23 11.12
N TRP A 67 -10.99 16.08 9.81
CA TRP A 67 -9.71 16.18 9.11
C TRP A 67 -9.34 17.64 8.82
N PRO A 68 -8.05 17.97 8.69
CA PRO A 68 -7.63 19.27 8.17
C PRO A 68 -8.28 19.57 6.82
N LYS A 69 -8.29 20.84 6.41
CA LYS A 69 -8.88 21.21 5.12
C LYS A 69 -8.16 20.49 3.97
N TYR A 70 -8.92 19.94 3.04
CA TYR A 70 -8.37 19.41 1.79
C TYR A 70 -7.90 20.55 0.88
N ILE A 71 -6.68 20.39 0.35
CA ILE A 71 -6.08 21.23 -0.66
C ILE A 71 -5.68 20.30 -1.82
N PRO A 72 -6.19 20.50 -3.05
CA PRO A 72 -5.79 19.68 -4.18
C PRO A 72 -4.32 19.94 -4.53
N PRO A 73 -3.56 18.90 -4.95
CA PRO A 73 -2.19 19.09 -5.41
C PRO A 73 -2.14 19.94 -6.68
N ILE A 74 -1.08 20.71 -6.83
CA ILE A 74 -0.77 21.42 -8.07
C ILE A 74 0.00 20.46 -8.99
N ASN A 75 -0.69 20.00 -10.03
CA ASN A 75 -0.14 19.05 -11.00
C ASN A 75 1.19 19.55 -11.60
N GLY A 76 2.20 18.67 -11.60
CA GLY A 76 3.54 18.97 -12.11
C GLY A 76 4.42 19.80 -11.17
N ILE A 77 3.91 20.22 -10.01
CA ILE A 77 4.66 20.94 -8.97
C ILE A 77 4.76 20.08 -7.71
N ASP A 78 3.61 19.70 -7.16
CA ASP A 78 3.57 18.92 -5.93
C ASP A 78 3.86 17.44 -6.23
N SER A 79 4.73 16.84 -5.42
CA SER A 79 5.08 15.43 -5.52
C SER A 79 3.94 14.57 -4.98
N ARG A 80 3.51 13.59 -5.76
CA ARG A 80 2.51 12.58 -5.36
C ARG A 80 3.03 11.18 -5.71
N SER A 81 2.39 10.17 -5.13
CA SER A 81 2.83 8.77 -5.14
C SER A 81 1.75 7.87 -5.72
N PRO A 82 2.01 6.57 -5.98
CA PRO A 82 0.96 5.63 -6.36
C PRO A 82 0.07 5.23 -5.18
N CYS A 83 0.38 5.70 -3.97
CA CYS A 83 -0.33 5.37 -2.75
C CYS A 83 -1.41 6.42 -2.42
N PRO A 84 -2.71 6.08 -2.52
CA PRO A 84 -3.78 7.02 -2.15
C PRO A 84 -3.71 7.44 -0.68
N ALA A 85 -3.17 6.58 0.19
CA ALA A 85 -3.05 6.88 1.61
C ALA A 85 -2.12 8.06 1.88
N LEU A 86 -0.94 8.08 1.23
CA LEU A 86 0.07 9.12 1.42
C LEU A 86 -0.32 10.42 0.70
N ASN A 87 -0.93 10.29 -0.48
CA ASN A 87 -1.43 11.45 -1.21
C ASN A 87 -2.53 12.17 -0.42
N ALA A 88 -3.45 11.43 0.20
CA ALA A 88 -4.45 12.03 1.10
C ALA A 88 -3.82 12.75 2.29
N LEU A 89 -2.78 12.17 2.91
CA LEU A 89 -2.08 12.83 4.00
C LEU A 89 -1.40 14.15 3.57
N ALA A 90 -0.83 14.22 2.36
CA ALA A 90 -0.24 15.44 1.81
C ALA A 90 -1.32 16.47 1.42
N ASN A 91 -2.43 16.02 0.80
CA ASN A 91 -3.56 16.87 0.43
C ASN A 91 -4.27 17.50 1.64
N HIS A 92 -4.14 16.88 2.82
CA HIS A 92 -4.64 17.40 4.09
C HIS A 92 -3.55 18.05 4.96
N GLU A 93 -2.36 18.33 4.41
CA GLU A 93 -1.23 18.94 5.12
C GLU A 93 -0.79 18.20 6.41
N ILE A 94 -1.15 16.91 6.54
CA ILE A 94 -0.66 16.04 7.62
C ILE A 94 0.78 15.61 7.33
N LEU A 95 1.10 15.44 6.06
CA LEU A 95 2.45 15.49 5.52
C LEU A 95 2.66 16.84 4.81
N PRO A 96 3.92 17.30 4.62
CA PRO A 96 4.25 18.41 3.72
C PRO A 96 3.44 18.34 2.42
N HIS A 97 2.73 19.42 2.12
CA HIS A 97 1.77 19.46 1.01
C HIS A 97 2.44 19.26 -0.36
N ASP A 98 3.66 19.77 -0.50
CA ASP A 98 4.50 19.60 -1.68
C ASP A 98 4.97 18.15 -1.88
N GLY A 99 4.79 17.27 -0.88
CA GLY A 99 5.18 15.87 -0.92
C GLY A 99 6.69 15.64 -1.01
N GLN A 100 7.51 16.65 -0.70
CA GLN A 100 8.97 16.59 -0.81
C GLN A 100 9.63 16.34 0.55
N GLN A 101 10.85 15.80 0.53
CA GLN A 101 11.74 15.69 1.70
C GLN A 101 11.11 15.04 2.94
N LEU A 102 10.30 14.00 2.71
CA LEU A 102 9.61 13.27 3.75
C LEU A 102 10.57 12.28 4.43
N THR A 103 10.81 12.48 5.72
CA THR A 103 11.54 11.51 6.52
C THR A 103 10.69 10.28 6.82
N TYR A 104 11.33 9.12 6.99
CA TYR A 104 10.65 7.87 7.37
C TYR A 104 9.77 8.02 8.61
N LYS A 105 10.24 8.80 9.58
CA LYS A 105 9.53 9.02 10.84
C LYS A 105 8.27 9.87 10.65
N GLN A 106 8.29 10.85 9.75
CA GLN A 106 7.09 11.62 9.41
C GLN A 106 6.04 10.71 8.75
N ILE A 107 6.47 9.92 7.75
CA ILE A 107 5.57 9.00 7.04
C ILE A 107 4.97 7.98 8.00
N SER A 108 5.81 7.24 8.74
CA SER A 108 5.37 6.19 9.68
C SER A 108 4.36 6.74 10.69
N ARG A 109 4.65 7.88 11.33
CA ARG A 109 3.71 8.49 12.29
C ARG A 109 2.40 8.96 11.64
N ALA A 110 2.48 9.59 10.48
CA ALA A 110 1.29 10.09 9.79
C ALA A 110 0.34 8.95 9.43
N VAL A 111 0.84 7.86 8.82
CA VAL A 111 0.00 6.70 8.48
C VAL A 111 -0.49 5.98 9.72
N GLN A 112 0.34 5.87 10.76
CA GLN A 112 -0.03 5.23 12.02
C GLN A 112 -1.26 5.90 12.64
N HIS A 113 -1.21 7.23 12.80
CA HIS A 113 -2.24 7.97 13.50
C HIS A 113 -3.51 8.14 12.65
N ALA A 114 -3.38 8.42 11.35
CA ALA A 114 -4.53 8.64 10.48
C ALA A 114 -5.33 7.37 10.21
N TYR A 115 -4.66 6.21 10.10
CA TYR A 115 -5.29 4.94 9.71
C TYR A 115 -5.36 3.91 10.85
N ASN A 116 -5.10 4.33 12.10
CA ASN A 116 -5.06 3.48 13.29
C ASN A 116 -4.21 2.20 13.11
N LEU A 117 -2.99 2.35 12.60
CA LEU A 117 -2.07 1.23 12.43
C LEU A 117 -1.22 1.05 13.70
N ALA A 118 -0.79 -0.17 13.97
CA ALA A 118 0.23 -0.41 14.99
C ALA A 118 1.56 0.24 14.55
N PRO A 119 2.41 0.70 15.48
CA PRO A 119 3.71 1.28 15.13
C PRO A 119 4.55 0.36 14.23
N THR A 120 4.49 -0.95 14.47
CA THR A 120 5.19 -1.99 13.70
C THR A 120 4.74 -2.06 12.26
N LEU A 121 3.43 -2.03 12.01
CA LEU A 121 2.89 -2.04 10.65
C LEU A 121 3.23 -0.75 9.91
N ALA A 122 3.14 0.40 10.57
CA ALA A 122 3.54 1.69 9.99
C ALA A 122 5.04 1.71 9.63
N ASP A 123 5.90 1.20 10.51
CA ASP A 123 7.34 1.05 10.26
C ASP A 123 7.61 0.09 9.09
N GLN A 124 6.88 -1.03 8.99
CA GLN A 124 7.01 -1.98 7.89
C GLN A 124 6.64 -1.35 6.55
N LEU A 125 5.49 -0.68 6.47
CA LEU A 125 5.02 -0.02 5.25
C LEU A 125 5.98 1.08 4.78
N THR A 126 6.62 1.77 5.72
CA THR A 126 7.58 2.83 5.41
C THR A 126 8.98 2.29 5.07
N SER A 127 9.28 1.02 5.37
CA SER A 127 10.63 0.47 5.20
C SER A 127 11.12 0.48 3.75
N SER A 128 10.21 0.35 2.78
CA SER A 128 10.54 0.40 1.34
C SER A 128 11.07 1.76 0.91
N ALA A 129 10.70 2.85 1.58
CA ALA A 129 11.25 4.18 1.32
C ALA A 129 12.77 4.23 1.52
N ARG A 130 13.33 3.38 2.40
CA ARG A 130 14.79 3.28 2.59
C ARG A 130 15.52 2.75 1.37
N LEU A 131 14.84 2.00 0.50
CA LEU A 131 15.41 1.50 -0.74
C LEU A 131 15.43 2.59 -1.83
N LEU A 132 14.72 3.71 -1.61
CA LEU A 132 14.45 4.74 -2.60
C LEU A 132 15.09 6.11 -2.25
N ASP A 133 15.57 6.28 -1.01
CA ASP A 133 16.14 7.55 -0.57
C ASP A 133 17.49 7.88 -1.22
N GLN A 134 18.18 6.89 -1.80
CA GLN A 134 19.50 7.04 -2.40
C GLN A 134 20.53 7.70 -1.46
N GLY A 135 20.40 7.46 -0.14
CA GLY A 135 21.27 8.04 0.89
C GLY A 135 20.89 9.46 1.35
N ARG A 136 19.77 10.02 0.87
CA ARG A 136 19.28 11.35 1.29
C ARG A 136 18.71 11.38 2.71
N GLY A 137 18.32 10.23 3.27
CA GLY A 137 17.62 10.14 4.56
C GLY A 137 16.15 10.59 4.51
N HIS A 138 15.64 10.89 3.32
CA HIS A 138 14.26 11.28 3.04
C HIS A 138 13.87 10.84 1.63
N ILE A 139 12.55 10.75 1.38
CA ILE A 139 12.01 10.54 0.04
C ILE A 139 11.08 11.68 -0.36
N ASN A 140 10.91 11.85 -1.66
CA ASN A 140 9.79 12.56 -2.24
C ASN A 140 8.70 11.54 -2.57
N LEU A 141 7.42 11.92 -2.52
CA LEU A 141 6.32 10.98 -2.77
C LEU A 141 6.44 10.29 -4.14
N ASN A 142 6.91 11.00 -5.16
CA ASN A 142 7.12 10.46 -6.51
C ASN A 142 8.22 9.38 -6.56
N ASP A 143 9.13 9.30 -5.58
CA ASP A 143 10.15 8.24 -5.55
C ASP A 143 9.51 6.84 -5.42
N LEU A 144 8.29 6.78 -4.87
CA LEU A 144 7.51 5.54 -4.73
C LEU A 144 6.94 5.02 -6.07
N ASN A 145 7.03 5.79 -7.16
CA ASN A 145 6.67 5.33 -8.51
C ASN A 145 7.68 4.31 -9.08
N ALA A 146 8.77 4.01 -8.36
CA ALA A 146 9.72 2.96 -8.74
C ALA A 146 9.05 1.56 -8.82
N LEU A 147 8.91 1.07 -10.05
CA LEU A 147 8.40 -0.27 -10.35
C LEU A 147 9.23 -1.34 -9.63
N ASN A 148 8.56 -2.34 -9.09
CA ASN A 148 9.13 -3.49 -8.39
C ASN A 148 9.85 -3.17 -7.07
N VAL A 149 9.69 -1.96 -6.53
CA VAL A 149 10.05 -1.64 -5.14
C VAL A 149 8.78 -1.42 -4.31
N VAL A 150 7.91 -0.53 -4.77
CA VAL A 150 6.60 -0.25 -4.16
C VAL A 150 5.51 -0.33 -5.20
N GLN A 151 5.70 0.33 -6.35
CA GLN A 151 4.79 0.24 -7.47
C GLN A 151 4.83 -1.18 -8.08
N HIS A 152 3.66 -1.70 -8.43
CA HIS A 152 3.53 -2.99 -9.13
C HIS A 152 2.38 -2.97 -10.15
N ASP A 153 2.45 -3.89 -11.12
CA ASP A 153 1.39 -4.13 -12.11
C ASP A 153 0.09 -4.64 -11.46
N ALA A 154 -1.01 -4.62 -12.22
CA ALA A 154 -2.33 -5.06 -11.78
C ALA A 154 -2.90 -4.27 -10.59
N SER A 155 -2.50 -3.01 -10.46
CA SER A 155 -3.07 -2.08 -9.46
C SER A 155 -4.57 -1.86 -9.71
N PHE A 156 -5.32 -1.59 -8.64
CA PHE A 156 -6.78 -1.40 -8.72
C PHE A 156 -7.20 -0.13 -9.42
N THR A 157 -6.47 0.95 -9.20
CA THR A 157 -6.90 2.30 -9.61
C THR A 157 -5.91 2.95 -10.56
N ARG A 158 -4.83 2.25 -10.94
CA ARG A 158 -3.82 2.74 -11.87
C ARG A 158 -3.59 1.67 -12.97
N PRO A 159 -3.48 2.07 -14.25
CA PRO A 159 -2.98 1.20 -15.30
C PRO A 159 -1.56 0.75 -14.99
N ASP A 160 -1.12 -0.36 -15.58
CA ASP A 160 0.28 -0.77 -15.47
C ASP A 160 1.22 0.33 -15.99
N ILE A 161 2.41 0.43 -15.40
CA ILE A 161 3.38 1.51 -15.72
C ILE A 161 3.83 1.50 -17.19
N ALA A 162 3.74 0.33 -17.84
CA ALA A 162 3.98 0.16 -19.27
C ALA A 162 3.05 1.01 -20.15
N PHE A 163 1.84 1.33 -19.65
CA PHE A 163 0.84 2.14 -20.35
C PHE A 163 0.74 3.55 -19.78
N CYS A 164 0.96 3.72 -18.47
CA CYS A 164 0.89 5.00 -17.79
C CYS A 164 2.12 5.21 -16.89
N PRO A 165 3.18 5.89 -17.38
CA PRO A 165 4.40 6.07 -16.60
C PRO A 165 4.22 6.87 -15.30
N ASP A 166 3.32 7.86 -15.31
CA ASP A 166 2.98 8.64 -14.13
C ASP A 166 1.88 7.93 -13.32
N GLN A 167 2.29 7.29 -12.23
CA GLN A 167 1.38 6.52 -11.37
C GLN A 167 0.85 7.36 -10.19
N SER A 168 1.16 8.67 -10.17
CA SER A 168 0.83 9.57 -9.06
C SER A 168 -0.66 9.78 -8.87
N PHE A 169 -1.47 9.63 -9.92
CA PHE A 169 -2.90 9.92 -9.92
C PHE A 169 -3.75 8.68 -10.24
N PRO A 170 -4.91 8.52 -9.60
CA PRO A 170 -5.84 7.43 -9.91
C PRO A 170 -6.51 7.64 -11.28
N HIS A 171 -6.78 6.56 -12.00
CA HIS A 171 -7.58 6.55 -13.21
C HIS A 171 -9.08 6.43 -12.85
N PRO A 172 -9.93 7.44 -13.14
CA PRO A 172 -11.31 7.48 -12.64
C PRO A 172 -12.14 6.25 -13.00
N SER A 173 -12.08 5.79 -14.26
CA SER A 173 -12.84 4.61 -14.71
C SER A 173 -12.43 3.32 -14.00
N MET A 174 -11.19 3.21 -13.53
CA MET A 174 -10.73 2.04 -12.77
C MET A 174 -11.23 2.08 -11.32
N VAL A 175 -11.35 3.29 -10.73
CA VAL A 175 -12.02 3.44 -9.43
C VAL A 175 -13.48 3.04 -9.54
N ASP A 176 -14.19 3.53 -10.57
CA ASP A 176 -15.59 3.13 -10.81
C ASP A 176 -15.73 1.62 -10.97
N MET A 177 -14.87 1.03 -11.79
CA MET A 177 -14.88 -0.41 -12.04
C MET A 177 -14.63 -1.21 -10.76
N LEU A 178 -13.65 -0.84 -9.93
CA LEU A 178 -13.43 -1.48 -8.64
C LEU A 178 -14.70 -1.43 -7.77
N LEU A 179 -15.29 -0.25 -7.62
CA LEU A 179 -16.41 -0.04 -6.70
C LEU A 179 -17.70 -0.70 -7.18
N ASP A 180 -17.90 -0.82 -8.49
CA ASP A 180 -19.03 -1.54 -9.10
C ASP A 180 -18.99 -3.05 -8.83
N HIS A 181 -17.88 -3.59 -8.29
CA HIS A 181 -17.79 -4.99 -7.86
C HIS A 181 -18.37 -5.26 -6.47
N ALA A 182 -18.82 -4.24 -5.74
CA ALA A 182 -19.57 -4.44 -4.51
C ALA A 182 -20.93 -5.10 -4.84
N LYS A 183 -21.06 -6.42 -4.65
CA LYS A 183 -22.27 -7.18 -5.03
C LYS A 183 -23.55 -6.65 -4.37
N ASN A 184 -23.42 -6.12 -3.16
CA ASN A 184 -24.53 -5.55 -2.40
C ASN A 184 -24.76 -4.04 -2.68
N GLY A 185 -23.97 -3.45 -3.58
CA GLY A 185 -23.99 -2.03 -3.94
C GLY A 185 -23.55 -1.05 -2.84
N LYS A 186 -23.06 -1.55 -1.70
CA LYS A 186 -22.76 -0.74 -0.51
C LYS A 186 -21.34 -0.91 -0.02
N SER A 187 -20.81 -2.13 -0.05
CA SER A 187 -19.51 -2.45 0.49
C SER A 187 -18.82 -3.56 -0.32
N LEU A 188 -17.53 -3.39 -0.60
CA LEU A 188 -16.69 -4.46 -1.13
C LEU A 188 -16.44 -5.51 -0.04
N SER A 189 -16.86 -6.75 -0.29
CA SER A 189 -16.48 -7.89 0.54
C SER A 189 -15.06 -8.36 0.19
N VAL A 190 -14.46 -9.19 1.07
CA VAL A 190 -13.18 -9.85 0.78
C VAL A 190 -13.26 -10.69 -0.50
N ASP A 191 -14.40 -11.33 -0.76
CA ASP A 191 -14.64 -12.10 -1.98
C ASP A 191 -14.69 -11.22 -3.22
N ASP A 192 -15.31 -10.03 -3.14
CA ASP A 192 -15.35 -9.08 -4.24
C ASP A 192 -13.94 -8.56 -4.57
N ILE A 193 -13.14 -8.29 -3.53
CA ILE A 193 -11.74 -7.87 -3.66
C ILE A 193 -10.87 -8.99 -4.27
N ALA A 194 -11.02 -10.24 -3.82
CA ALA A 194 -10.28 -11.37 -4.36
C ALA A 194 -10.64 -11.61 -5.83
N TYR A 195 -11.94 -11.56 -6.17
CA TYR A 195 -12.40 -11.64 -7.55
C TYR A 195 -11.79 -10.51 -8.40
N TYR A 196 -11.91 -9.25 -7.96
CA TYR A 196 -11.42 -8.11 -8.74
C TYR A 196 -9.89 -8.13 -8.90
N SER A 197 -9.16 -8.60 -7.89
CA SER A 197 -7.71 -8.83 -8.00
C SER A 197 -7.37 -9.88 -9.06
N GLY A 198 -8.13 -10.98 -9.12
CA GLY A 198 -7.98 -11.98 -10.18
C GLY A 198 -8.24 -11.40 -11.56
N LEU A 199 -9.28 -10.58 -11.70
CA LEU A 199 -9.62 -9.88 -12.94
C LEU A 199 -8.50 -8.94 -13.39
N ARG A 200 -7.96 -8.10 -12.49
CA ARG A 200 -6.86 -7.17 -12.78
C ARG A 200 -5.59 -7.91 -13.18
N ARG A 201 -5.19 -8.95 -12.44
CA ARG A 201 -4.00 -9.77 -12.78
C ARG A 201 -4.16 -10.46 -14.14
N ALA A 202 -5.34 -11.01 -14.43
CA ALA A 202 -5.62 -11.64 -15.72
C ALA A 202 -5.57 -10.64 -16.88
N LYS A 203 -6.12 -9.44 -16.67
CA LYS A 203 -6.08 -8.33 -17.63
C LYS A 203 -4.63 -7.93 -17.90
N SER A 204 -3.90 -7.47 -16.88
CA SER A 204 -2.51 -7.03 -16.99
C SER A 204 -1.64 -8.09 -17.66
N LYS A 205 -1.76 -9.37 -17.26
CA LYS A 205 -1.00 -10.46 -17.87
C LYS A 205 -1.29 -10.67 -19.36
N ARG A 206 -2.49 -10.35 -19.82
CA ARG A 206 -2.91 -10.49 -21.22
C ARG A 206 -2.47 -9.29 -22.07
N SER A 207 -2.59 -8.07 -21.55
CA SER A 207 -2.31 -6.82 -22.28
C SER A 207 -0.86 -6.37 -22.17
N ASN A 208 -0.22 -6.58 -21.02
CA ASN A 208 1.12 -6.09 -20.72
C ASN A 208 2.18 -7.16 -21.03
N GLY A 209 2.88 -7.00 -22.16
CA GLY A 209 4.01 -7.87 -22.54
C GLY A 209 5.21 -7.82 -21.58
N GLN A 210 5.22 -6.88 -20.63
CA GLN A 210 6.24 -6.71 -19.59
C GLN A 210 5.73 -7.07 -18.19
N TYR A 211 4.57 -7.71 -18.08
CA TYR A 211 3.92 -8.03 -16.80
C TYR A 211 4.85 -8.74 -15.80
N SER A 212 5.14 -8.09 -14.68
CA SER A 212 6.21 -8.49 -13.76
C SER A 212 5.77 -9.45 -12.66
N LEU A 213 4.48 -9.45 -12.28
CA LEU A 213 3.98 -10.23 -11.14
C LEU A 213 4.04 -11.75 -11.35
N THR A 214 4.18 -12.24 -12.59
CA THR A 214 4.27 -13.70 -12.87
C THR A 214 5.41 -14.36 -12.10
N TRP A 215 6.50 -13.65 -11.86
CA TRP A 215 7.75 -14.20 -11.36
C TRP A 215 8.01 -13.92 -9.87
N SER A 216 7.11 -13.18 -9.20
CA SER A 216 7.30 -12.75 -7.81
C SER A 216 6.03 -12.95 -6.98
N PHE A 217 6.01 -14.04 -6.20
CA PHE A 217 4.98 -14.22 -5.17
C PHE A 217 5.01 -13.06 -4.16
N LEU A 218 6.18 -12.51 -3.84
CA LEU A 218 6.30 -11.39 -2.92
C LEU A 218 5.56 -10.14 -3.42
N HIS A 219 5.65 -9.81 -4.71
CA HIS A 219 4.92 -8.65 -5.27
C HIS A 219 3.42 -8.92 -5.41
N LYS A 220 3.03 -10.16 -5.74
CA LYS A 220 1.61 -10.57 -5.68
C LYS A 220 1.04 -10.39 -4.28
N PHE A 221 1.75 -10.90 -3.28
CA PHE A 221 1.37 -10.79 -1.88
C PHE A 221 1.34 -9.34 -1.40
N PHE A 222 2.25 -8.49 -1.86
CA PHE A 222 2.22 -7.05 -1.59
C PHE A 222 0.95 -6.38 -2.12
N GLY A 223 0.55 -6.67 -3.37
CA GLY A 223 -0.72 -6.17 -3.93
C GLY A 223 -1.96 -6.65 -3.16
N SER A 224 -1.96 -7.91 -2.72
CA SER A 224 -3.00 -8.45 -1.83
C SER A 224 -3.00 -7.76 -0.46
N GLY A 225 -1.82 -7.39 0.05
CA GLY A 225 -1.66 -6.60 1.28
C GLY A 225 -2.24 -5.20 1.18
N ASN A 226 -2.02 -4.49 0.07
CA ASN A 226 -2.64 -3.18 -0.18
C ASN A 226 -4.18 -3.28 -0.17
N SER A 227 -4.69 -4.35 -0.78
CA SER A 227 -6.13 -4.64 -0.84
C SER A 227 -6.71 -4.98 0.54
N ALA A 228 -5.98 -5.76 1.33
CA ALA A 228 -6.33 -6.11 2.71
C ALA A 228 -6.37 -4.87 3.61
N LEU A 229 -5.37 -3.99 3.53
CA LEU A 229 -5.35 -2.76 4.31
C LEU A 229 -6.49 -1.83 3.94
N MET A 230 -6.75 -1.65 2.63
CA MET A 230 -7.92 -0.89 2.18
C MET A 230 -9.22 -1.43 2.81
N TYR A 231 -9.41 -2.75 2.81
CA TYR A 231 -10.58 -3.38 3.44
C TYR A 231 -10.61 -3.18 4.95
N SER A 232 -9.52 -3.46 5.67
CA SER A 232 -9.46 -3.33 7.13
C SER A 232 -9.71 -1.89 7.60
N ILE A 233 -9.17 -0.92 6.88
CA ILE A 233 -9.25 0.51 7.24
C ILE A 233 -10.62 1.09 6.92
N PHE A 234 -11.19 0.79 5.75
CA PHE A 234 -12.44 1.41 5.28
C PHE A 234 -13.68 0.53 5.49
N GLY A 235 -13.51 -0.74 5.87
CA GLY A 235 -14.60 -1.72 5.98
C GLY A 235 -15.27 -2.02 4.63
N GLY A 236 -14.59 -1.73 3.53
CA GLY A 236 -15.14 -1.86 2.18
C GLY A 236 -16.22 -0.85 1.80
N ASP A 237 -16.58 0.14 2.64
CA ASP A 237 -17.67 1.09 2.34
C ASP A 237 -17.40 1.83 1.02
N VAL A 238 -18.29 1.66 0.05
CA VAL A 238 -18.11 2.17 -1.31
C VAL A 238 -18.14 3.70 -1.36
N ARG A 239 -18.89 4.36 -0.46
CA ARG A 239 -18.97 5.82 -0.44
C ARG A 239 -17.69 6.43 0.10
N ASP A 240 -17.18 5.87 1.19
CA ASP A 240 -15.92 6.30 1.79
C ASP A 240 -14.75 6.02 0.83
N LEU A 241 -14.71 4.83 0.24
CA LEU A 241 -13.68 4.44 -0.73
C LEU A 241 -13.72 5.26 -2.02
N ARG A 242 -14.89 5.67 -2.51
CA ARG A 242 -15.01 6.53 -3.70
C ARG A 242 -14.29 7.86 -3.51
N ILE A 243 -14.56 8.54 -2.40
CA ILE A 243 -13.92 9.82 -2.10
C ILE A 243 -12.41 9.60 -1.89
N TRP A 244 -12.03 8.60 -1.10
CA TRP A 244 -10.63 8.36 -0.80
C TRP A 244 -9.79 7.93 -2.02
N LEU A 245 -10.33 7.09 -2.90
CA LEU A 245 -9.61 6.60 -4.07
C LEU A 245 -9.61 7.59 -5.24
N SER A 246 -10.72 8.30 -5.48
CA SER A 246 -10.84 9.23 -6.61
C SER A 246 -10.26 10.60 -6.31
N GLU A 247 -10.49 11.12 -5.11
CA GLU A 247 -10.09 12.47 -4.71
C GLU A 247 -8.83 12.48 -3.85
N GLU A 248 -8.40 11.31 -3.35
CA GLU A 248 -7.31 11.21 -2.38
C GLU A 248 -7.54 12.19 -1.22
N ARG A 249 -8.74 12.10 -0.66
CA ARG A 249 -9.30 12.96 0.39
C ARG A 249 -9.95 12.08 1.45
N PHE A 250 -9.85 12.48 2.72
CA PHE A 250 -10.62 11.86 3.79
C PHE A 250 -12.09 12.30 3.69
N PRO A 251 -13.07 11.38 3.68
CA PRO A 251 -14.48 11.75 3.68
C PRO A 251 -14.87 12.54 4.95
N ASP A 252 -15.86 13.41 4.83
CA ASP A 252 -16.32 14.21 5.96
C ASP A 252 -16.91 13.32 7.06
N GLY A 253 -16.42 13.48 8.30
CA GLY A 253 -16.84 12.65 9.43
C GLY A 253 -16.28 11.23 9.41
N TRP A 254 -15.41 10.89 8.46
CA TRP A 254 -14.82 9.55 8.37
C TRP A 254 -13.80 9.30 9.48
N GLU A 255 -13.80 8.08 9.99
CA GLU A 255 -12.73 7.53 10.84
C GLU A 255 -12.43 6.07 10.43
N PRO A 256 -11.24 5.55 10.76
CA PRO A 256 -10.87 4.17 10.44
C PRO A 256 -11.82 3.15 11.08
N LYS A 257 -12.15 2.09 10.34
CA LYS A 257 -13.04 1.00 10.81
C LYS A 257 -12.30 -0.05 11.62
N ASN A 258 -10.99 -0.18 11.46
CA ASN A 258 -10.10 -0.94 12.33
C ASN A 258 -9.96 -0.22 13.67
N ARG A 259 -10.50 -0.83 14.74
CA ARG A 259 -10.70 -0.20 16.06
C ARG A 259 -9.82 -0.81 17.16
N GLU A 260 -8.79 -1.54 16.80
CA GLU A 260 -7.87 -2.14 17.75
C GLU A 260 -7.23 -1.06 18.64
N ALA A 261 -7.09 -1.37 19.94
CA ALA A 261 -6.62 -0.42 20.95
C ALA A 261 -5.21 0.11 20.63
N HIS A 262 -4.32 -0.79 20.20
CA HIS A 262 -2.93 -0.51 19.85
C HIS A 262 -2.69 -0.45 18.33
N GLY A 263 -3.77 -0.28 17.57
CA GLY A 263 -3.75 -0.22 16.11
C GLY A 263 -3.68 -1.59 15.45
N HIS A 264 -3.95 -1.60 14.14
CA HIS A 264 -3.95 -2.81 13.31
C HIS A 264 -2.52 -3.31 13.09
N THR A 265 -2.26 -4.58 13.42
CA THR A 265 -0.91 -5.14 13.46
C THR A 265 -0.49 -5.78 12.14
N ILE A 266 0.81 -6.08 11.98
CA ILE A 266 1.34 -6.83 10.83
C ILE A 266 0.65 -8.19 10.73
N ALA A 267 0.54 -8.92 11.83
CA ALA A 267 -0.08 -10.23 11.85
C ALA A 267 -1.54 -10.20 11.37
N GLN A 268 -2.32 -9.20 11.79
CA GLN A 268 -3.71 -9.02 11.35
C GLN A 268 -3.78 -8.68 9.86
N ALA A 269 -2.96 -7.74 9.40
CA ALA A 269 -2.89 -7.37 7.99
C ALA A 269 -2.51 -8.57 7.10
N GLN A 270 -1.51 -9.34 7.52
CA GLN A 270 -1.05 -10.54 6.81
C GLN A 270 -2.10 -11.64 6.77
N ALA A 271 -2.87 -11.84 7.84
CA ALA A 271 -3.96 -12.82 7.85
C ALA A 271 -4.98 -12.53 6.74
N THR A 272 -5.48 -11.28 6.64
CA THR A 272 -6.39 -10.88 5.57
C THR A 272 -5.73 -10.91 4.19
N SER A 273 -4.45 -10.55 4.10
CA SER A 273 -3.67 -10.61 2.86
C SER A 273 -3.57 -12.04 2.32
N LEU A 274 -3.32 -13.01 3.20
CA LEU A 274 -3.27 -14.43 2.85
C LEU A 274 -4.66 -14.93 2.43
N THR A 275 -5.72 -14.55 3.15
CA THR A 275 -7.09 -14.88 2.75
C THR A 275 -7.38 -14.38 1.34
N ILE A 276 -7.02 -13.14 1.00
CA ILE A 276 -7.20 -12.61 -0.35
C ILE A 276 -6.33 -13.39 -1.35
N GLU A 277 -5.01 -13.46 -1.14
CA GLU A 277 -4.07 -14.04 -2.09
C GLU A 277 -4.44 -15.49 -2.46
N PHE A 278 -4.80 -16.31 -1.48
CA PHE A 278 -5.14 -17.71 -1.72
C PHE A 278 -6.55 -17.92 -2.30
N ASN A 279 -7.39 -16.89 -2.34
CA ASN A 279 -8.70 -16.91 -3.02
C ASN A 279 -8.68 -16.19 -4.39
N ILE A 280 -7.56 -15.61 -4.81
CA ILE A 280 -7.41 -15.04 -6.15
C ILE A 280 -7.33 -16.16 -7.19
N ASN A 281 -8.17 -16.07 -8.22
CA ASN A 281 -8.13 -16.97 -9.37
C ASN A 281 -8.05 -16.19 -10.69
N GLU A 282 -6.87 -16.17 -11.31
CA GLU A 282 -6.61 -15.52 -12.62
C GLU A 282 -7.38 -16.17 -13.78
N LYS A 283 -7.95 -17.37 -13.59
CA LYS A 283 -8.75 -18.12 -14.58
C LYS A 283 -10.21 -18.28 -14.15
N GLN A 284 -10.69 -17.40 -13.27
CA GLN A 284 -12.05 -17.44 -12.77
C GLN A 284 -13.09 -17.27 -13.88
N LYS A 285 -14.30 -17.78 -13.62
CA LYS A 285 -15.46 -17.47 -14.46
C LYS A 285 -15.78 -15.98 -14.30
N LEU A 286 -15.79 -15.25 -15.41
CA LEU A 286 -16.07 -13.82 -15.42
C LEU A 286 -17.57 -13.54 -15.26
N TYR A 287 -17.91 -12.42 -14.61
CA TYR A 287 -19.23 -11.84 -14.74
C TYR A 287 -19.44 -11.32 -16.17
N PRO A 288 -20.68 -11.33 -16.68
CA PRO A 288 -20.96 -10.86 -18.04
C PRO A 288 -20.43 -9.44 -18.32
N LYS A 289 -20.47 -8.55 -17.33
CA LYS A 289 -19.97 -7.17 -17.43
C LYS A 289 -18.44 -7.07 -17.61
N ASP A 290 -17.68 -8.09 -17.19
CA ASP A 290 -16.21 -8.06 -17.17
C ASP A 290 -15.57 -8.70 -18.41
N VAL A 291 -16.36 -9.42 -19.23
CA VAL A 291 -15.87 -10.09 -20.44
C VAL A 291 -15.25 -9.07 -21.40
N ALA A 292 -16.00 -8.00 -21.71
CA ALA A 292 -15.53 -6.94 -22.59
C ALA A 292 -14.29 -6.22 -22.04
N TYR A 293 -14.21 -6.06 -20.71
CA TYR A 293 -13.04 -5.47 -20.08
C TYR A 293 -11.79 -6.35 -20.23
N LEU A 294 -11.91 -7.66 -20.05
CA LEU A 294 -10.77 -8.56 -20.21
C LEU A 294 -10.30 -8.65 -21.68
N GLU A 295 -11.20 -8.43 -22.63
CA GLU A 295 -10.92 -8.48 -24.07
C GLU A 295 -10.42 -7.18 -24.68
N SER A 296 -10.67 -6.04 -24.04
CA SER A 296 -10.17 -4.75 -24.53
C SER A 296 -8.63 -4.68 -24.43
N ASN A 297 -8.03 -3.69 -25.09
CA ASN A 297 -6.66 -3.31 -24.77
C ASN A 297 -6.65 -2.51 -23.45
N GLU A 298 -5.54 -2.55 -22.72
CA GLU A 298 -5.33 -1.63 -21.60
C GLU A 298 -5.02 -0.26 -22.23
N GLN A 299 -5.86 0.73 -21.94
CA GLN A 299 -5.72 2.11 -22.41
C GLN A 299 -5.17 2.95 -21.27
#